data_AF-A0A537F4X9-F1
#
_entry.id   AF-A0A537F4X9-F1
#
_cell.length_a   1.000
_cell.length_b   1.000
_cell.length_c   1.000
_cell.angle_alpha   90.00
_cell.angle_beta   90.00
_cell.angle_gamma   90.00
#
_symmetry.space_group_name_H-M   'P 1'
#
loop_
_entity.id
_entity.type
_entity.pdbx_description
1 polymer ?
#
loop_
_entity_poly.entity_id
_entity_poly.type
_entity_poly.pdbx_seq_one_letter_code
_entity_poly.pdbx_strand_id
1 'polypeptide(L)'
;MRALKGGRCRGDSKGASWTPEKGFLKLRVVLDTNTLISGLFFRSGNEAQLVDAALERRVKILTSLEILEEVREVLSRPKFQLSPNEAGSAFQLVVSVGEIILAPGKAKARCRDPDDQKFLDCASAGRADFLVTGDRDLLSMGRVGRARIVRTAEFVKLVKPGR
;
A
#
# COMPACT_ATOMS: atom_id res chain seq x y z
N MET A 1 -36.91 55.74 16.45
CA MET A 1 -37.61 54.89 17.45
C MET A 1 -37.56 53.46 16.94
N ARG A 2 -36.87 52.54 17.64
CA ARG A 2 -37.47 51.53 18.54
C ARG A 2 -38.48 50.63 17.80
N ALA A 3 -38.53 49.31 17.90
CA ALA A 3 -37.82 48.30 18.65
C ALA A 3 -38.67 47.01 18.56
N LEU A 4 -38.04 45.83 18.39
CA LEU A 4 -38.44 44.52 19.00
C LEU A 4 -39.74 43.88 18.48
N LYS A 5 -40.00 42.56 18.51
CA LYS A 5 -39.33 41.31 18.91
C LYS A 5 -40.30 40.16 18.53
N GLY A 6 -39.75 38.97 18.30
CA GLY A 6 -40.43 37.68 18.57
C GLY A 6 -40.88 36.92 17.32
N GLY A 7 -40.59 35.64 17.13
CA GLY A 7 -39.93 34.67 18.00
C GLY A 7 -39.69 33.34 17.26
N ARG A 8 -38.60 32.70 17.66
CA ARG A 8 -38.00 31.40 17.30
C ARG A 8 -38.97 30.23 17.04
N CYS A 9 -38.56 29.32 16.16
CA CYS A 9 -38.45 27.88 16.46
C CYS A 9 -37.23 27.26 15.73
N ARG A 10 -36.55 26.36 16.45
CA ARG A 10 -35.23 25.78 16.17
C ARG A 10 -35.31 24.59 15.20
N GLY A 11 -34.19 24.31 14.54
CA GLY A 11 -33.91 23.04 13.89
C GLY A 11 -32.45 23.00 13.49
N ASP A 12 -31.59 22.59 14.44
CA ASP A 12 -30.16 22.36 14.21
C ASP A 12 -29.95 21.24 13.18
N SER A 13 -29.05 21.48 12.22
CA SER A 13 -28.36 20.45 11.43
C SER A 13 -27.07 21.05 10.89
N LYS A 14 -26.10 21.25 11.77
CA LYS A 14 -24.70 21.45 11.38
C LYS A 14 -24.19 20.12 10.83
N GLY A 15 -24.18 19.96 9.51
CA GLY A 15 -23.37 18.95 8.82
C GLY A 15 -21.95 19.50 8.67
N ALA A 16 -21.05 18.99 9.51
CA ALA A 16 -19.70 19.49 9.70
C ALA A 16 -18.89 19.59 8.39
N SER A 17 -18.33 20.77 8.17
CA SER A 17 -17.24 21.05 7.26
C SER A 17 -16.06 20.12 7.58
N TRP A 18 -15.67 19.28 6.63
CA TRP A 18 -14.46 18.46 6.73
C TRP A 18 -13.24 19.38 6.71
N THR A 19 -12.46 19.40 7.79
CA THR A 19 -11.13 20.00 7.83
C THR A 19 -10.09 18.90 7.96
N PRO A 20 -9.06 18.83 7.09
CA PRO A 20 -8.03 17.82 7.19
C PRO A 20 -7.22 18.04 8.47
N GLU A 21 -7.42 17.16 9.43
CA GLU A 21 -6.58 17.03 10.61
C GLU A 21 -5.14 16.68 10.21
N LYS A 22 -4.18 17.33 10.89
CA LYS A 22 -2.74 17.34 10.63
C LYS A 22 -2.22 16.05 9.98
N GLY A 23 -1.92 16.13 8.68
CA GLY A 23 -1.61 14.99 7.84
C GLY A 23 -0.38 14.23 8.30
N PHE A 24 -0.58 12.98 8.74
CA PHE A 24 0.47 11.97 8.57
C PHE A 24 0.80 11.94 7.08
N LEU A 25 2.05 12.26 6.73
CA LEU A 25 2.56 11.99 5.39
C LEU A 25 2.39 10.48 5.15
N LYS A 26 1.41 10.11 4.32
CA LYS A 26 1.09 8.72 4.02
C LYS A 26 2.27 8.10 3.31
N LEU A 27 2.99 7.19 4.00
CA LEU A 27 4.16 6.52 3.43
C LEU A 27 3.76 5.76 2.17
N ARG A 28 4.45 6.02 1.05
CA ARG A 28 4.23 5.35 -0.22
C ARG A 28 5.17 4.15 -0.32
N VAL A 29 4.63 2.97 -0.52
CA VAL A 29 5.41 1.72 -0.47
C VAL A 29 5.13 0.84 -1.68
N VAL A 30 6.17 0.24 -2.24
CA VAL A 30 6.04 -0.93 -3.13
C VAL A 30 6.30 -2.17 -2.30
N LEU A 31 5.47 -3.19 -2.46
CA LEU A 31 5.65 -4.49 -1.82
C LEU A 31 6.07 -5.49 -2.89
N ASP A 32 7.01 -6.38 -2.57
CA ASP A 32 7.16 -7.59 -3.37
C ASP A 32 5.91 -8.49 -3.22
N THR A 33 5.70 -9.37 -4.20
CA THR A 33 4.51 -10.23 -4.23
C THR A 33 4.45 -11.13 -3.01
N ASN A 34 5.58 -11.69 -2.57
CA ASN A 34 5.63 -12.60 -1.42
C ASN A 34 5.23 -11.93 -0.11
N THR A 35 5.63 -10.68 0.12
CA THR A 35 5.26 -9.86 1.29
C THR A 35 3.77 -9.60 1.29
N LEU A 36 3.22 -9.17 0.16
CA LEU A 36 1.79 -8.87 0.02
C LEU A 36 0.93 -10.12 0.24
N ILE A 37 1.28 -11.22 -0.43
CA ILE A 37 0.57 -12.50 -0.32
C ILE A 37 0.67 -13.02 1.13
N SER A 38 1.86 -13.01 1.73
CA SER A 38 2.02 -13.43 3.13
C SER A 38 1.14 -12.60 4.08
N GLY A 39 1.04 -11.29 3.88
CA GLY A 39 0.19 -10.43 4.71
C GLY A 39 -1.31 -10.66 4.53
N LEU A 40 -1.73 -11.18 3.37
CA LEU A 40 -3.13 -11.54 3.12
C LEU A 40 -3.51 -12.89 3.72
N PHE A 41 -2.59 -13.87 3.70
CA PHE A 41 -2.88 -15.24 4.15
C PHE A 41 -2.60 -15.48 5.63
N PHE A 42 -1.63 -14.79 6.22
CA PHE A 42 -1.31 -14.94 7.62
C PHE A 42 -1.94 -13.81 8.44
N ARG A 43 -2.70 -14.18 9.48
CA ARG A 43 -3.37 -13.23 10.39
C ARG A 43 -2.43 -12.58 11.41
N SER A 44 -1.16 -12.96 11.41
CA SER A 44 -0.15 -12.47 12.34
C SER A 44 1.20 -12.39 11.64
N GLY A 45 2.09 -11.57 12.20
CA GLY A 45 3.41 -11.32 11.62
C GLY A 45 3.57 -9.87 11.15
N ASN A 46 4.71 -9.59 10.53
CA ASN A 46 5.04 -8.23 10.08
C ASN A 46 4.26 -7.88 8.82
N GLU A 47 4.08 -8.85 7.92
CA GLU A 47 3.38 -8.71 6.65
C GLU A 47 1.89 -8.42 6.89
N ALA A 48 1.28 -9.10 7.86
CA ALA A 48 -0.10 -8.84 8.28
C ALA A 48 -0.27 -7.39 8.79
N GLN A 49 0.61 -6.95 9.70
CA GLN A 49 0.61 -5.58 10.22
C GLN A 49 0.79 -4.53 9.12
N LEU A 50 1.52 -4.86 8.05
CA LEU A 50 1.71 -3.98 6.90
C LEU A 50 0.43 -3.86 6.05
N VAL A 51 -0.26 -4.97 5.82
CA VAL A 51 -1.57 -4.97 5.14
C VAL A 51 -2.59 -4.21 5.97
N ASP A 52 -2.65 -4.42 7.29
CA ASP A 52 -3.52 -3.65 8.20
C ASP A 52 -3.23 -2.14 8.11
N ALA A 53 -1.95 -1.75 8.07
CA ALA A 53 -1.56 -0.35 7.89
C ALA A 53 -2.02 0.25 6.55
N ALA A 54 -2.09 -0.55 5.50
CA ALA A 54 -2.62 -0.13 4.21
C ALA A 54 -4.15 0.03 4.26
N LEU A 55 -4.86 -0.92 4.87
CA LEU A 55 -6.31 -0.89 5.07
C LEU A 55 -6.75 0.32 5.92
N GLU A 56 -6.00 0.61 6.98
CA GLU A 56 -6.19 1.79 7.83
C GLU A 56 -5.70 3.10 7.20
N ARG A 57 -5.25 3.06 5.94
CA ARG A 57 -4.79 4.23 5.16
C ARG A 57 -3.56 4.94 5.74
N ARG A 58 -2.83 4.33 6.69
CA ARG A 58 -1.52 4.81 7.18
C ARG A 58 -0.43 4.67 6.12
N VAL A 59 -0.58 3.68 5.25
CA VAL A 59 0.34 3.37 4.14
C VAL A 59 -0.41 3.40 2.81
N LYS A 60 0.25 3.88 1.75
CA LYS A 60 -0.25 3.78 0.37
C LYS A 60 0.59 2.76 -0.39
N ILE A 61 -0.01 1.62 -0.73
CA ILE A 61 0.64 0.63 -1.59
C ILE A 61 0.63 1.16 -3.01
N LEU A 62 1.78 1.16 -3.67
CA LEU A 62 1.96 1.42 -5.09
C LEU A 62 2.12 0.08 -5.80
N THR A 63 1.47 -0.06 -6.94
CA THR A 63 1.52 -1.27 -7.77
C THR A 63 1.57 -0.89 -9.25
N SER A 64 1.79 -1.86 -10.14
CA SER A 64 1.74 -1.70 -11.58
C SER A 64 0.99 -2.88 -12.20
N LEU A 65 0.69 -2.83 -13.51
CA LEU A 65 0.06 -3.96 -14.19
C LEU A 65 0.91 -5.23 -14.11
N GLU A 66 2.23 -5.12 -14.29
CA GLU A 66 3.16 -6.26 -14.19
C GLU A 66 3.18 -6.88 -12.78
N ILE A 67 3.10 -6.06 -11.73
CA ILE A 67 3.01 -6.56 -10.34
C ILE A 67 1.66 -7.24 -10.10
N LEU A 68 0.56 -6.66 -10.60
CA LEU A 68 -0.77 -7.25 -10.48
C LEU A 68 -0.87 -8.58 -11.25
N GLU A 69 -0.25 -8.69 -12.41
CA GLU A 69 -0.17 -9.95 -13.14
C GLU A 69 0.56 -11.03 -12.33
N GLU A 70 1.68 -10.69 -11.71
CA GLU A 70 2.40 -11.63 -10.83
C GLU A 70 1.56 -12.04 -9.62
N VAL A 71 0.86 -11.10 -8.98
CA VAL A 71 -0.07 -11.39 -7.87
C VAL A 71 -1.15 -12.37 -8.33
N ARG A 72 -1.75 -12.13 -9.50
CA ARG A 72 -2.79 -13.01 -10.07
C ARG A 72 -2.24 -14.41 -10.33
N GLU A 73 -1.05 -14.52 -10.90
CA GLU A 73 -0.38 -15.80 -11.14
C GLU A 73 -0.06 -16.52 -9.83
N VAL A 74 0.48 -15.82 -8.84
CA VAL A 74 0.82 -16.40 -7.53
C VAL A 74 -0.44 -16.92 -6.83
N LEU A 75 -1.53 -16.14 -6.80
CA LEU A 75 -2.81 -16.56 -6.21
C LEU A 75 -3.41 -17.79 -6.90
N SER A 76 -3.11 -18.02 -8.18
CA SER A 76 -3.57 -19.20 -8.92
C SER A 76 -2.78 -20.48 -8.61
N ARG A 77 -1.66 -20.40 -7.89
CA ARG A 77 -0.79 -21.56 -7.63
C ARG A 77 -1.47 -22.57 -6.69
N PRO A 78 -1.44 -23.88 -7.00
CA PRO A 78 -2.11 -24.91 -6.19
C PRO A 78 -1.71 -24.94 -4.71
N LYS A 79 -0.49 -24.51 -4.37
CA LYS A 79 0.01 -24.47 -2.99
C LYS A 79 -0.84 -23.61 -2.04
N PHE A 80 -1.60 -22.65 -2.57
CA PHE A 80 -2.50 -21.81 -1.76
C PHE A 80 -3.90 -22.40 -1.59
N GLN A 81 -4.24 -23.46 -2.34
CA GLN A 81 -5.51 -24.18 -2.23
C GLN A 81 -6.76 -23.29 -2.32
N LEU A 82 -6.69 -22.21 -3.10
CA LEU A 82 -7.80 -21.28 -3.29
C LEU A 82 -8.72 -21.74 -4.42
N SER A 83 -10.01 -21.64 -4.20
CA SER A 83 -10.98 -21.64 -5.28
C SER A 83 -10.81 -20.40 -6.18
N PRO A 84 -11.28 -20.44 -7.45
CA PRO A 84 -11.25 -19.28 -8.32
C PRO A 84 -11.90 -18.02 -7.72
N ASN A 85 -12.95 -18.19 -6.93
CA ASN A 85 -13.65 -17.09 -6.25
C ASN A 85 -12.82 -16.47 -5.12
N GLU A 86 -12.11 -17.30 -4.34
CA GLU A 86 -11.21 -16.83 -3.28
C GLU A 86 -10.00 -16.10 -3.86
N ALA A 87 -9.37 -16.66 -4.89
CA ALA A 87 -8.27 -16.02 -5.60
C ALA A 87 -8.70 -14.68 -6.21
N GLY A 88 -9.88 -14.64 -6.84
CA GLY A 88 -10.47 -13.40 -7.37
C GLY A 88 -10.72 -12.35 -6.28
N SER A 89 -11.27 -12.76 -5.13
CA SER A 89 -11.54 -11.85 -4.01
C SER A 89 -10.26 -11.28 -3.40
N ALA A 90 -9.24 -12.12 -3.22
CA ALA A 90 -7.92 -11.68 -2.75
C ALA A 90 -7.27 -10.70 -3.73
N PHE A 91 -7.35 -10.98 -5.03
CA PHE A 91 -6.85 -10.07 -6.06
C PHE A 91 -7.58 -8.71 -6.05
N GLN A 92 -8.91 -8.71 -5.92
CA GLN A 92 -9.68 -7.46 -5.83
C GLN A 92 -9.32 -6.65 -4.59
N LEU A 93 -9.04 -7.31 -3.47
CA LEU A 93 -8.56 -6.62 -2.27
C LEU A 93 -7.24 -5.90 -2.53
N VAL A 94 -6.27 -6.56 -3.17
CA VAL A 94 -4.99 -5.95 -3.59
C VAL A 94 -5.21 -4.73 -4.47
N VAL A 95 -6.07 -4.85 -5.49
CA VAL A 95 -6.39 -3.73 -6.39
C VAL A 95 -7.02 -2.57 -5.63
N SER A 96 -7.91 -2.85 -4.68
CA SER A 96 -8.63 -1.82 -3.91
C SER A 96 -7.74 -0.97 -3.00
N VAL A 97 -6.65 -1.55 -2.47
CA VAL A 97 -5.70 -0.84 -1.59
C VAL A 97 -4.52 -0.22 -2.36
N GLY A 98 -4.28 -0.69 -3.58
CA GLY A 98 -3.20 -0.24 -4.45
C GLY A 98 -3.46 1.10 -5.14
N GLU A 99 -2.40 1.86 -5.40
CA GLU A 99 -2.33 2.91 -6.40
C GLU A 99 -1.60 2.37 -7.62
N ILE A 100 -2.30 2.27 -8.76
CA ILE A 100 -1.72 1.73 -9.98
C ILE A 100 -0.88 2.82 -10.66
N ILE A 101 0.42 2.58 -10.74
CA ILE A 101 1.36 3.35 -11.53
C ILE A 101 1.28 2.83 -12.97
N LEU A 102 0.74 3.66 -13.86
CA LEU A 102 0.58 3.34 -15.27
C LEU A 102 1.94 3.40 -15.98
N ALA A 103 2.23 2.36 -16.76
CA ALA A 103 3.43 2.26 -17.62
C ALA A 103 4.71 2.77 -16.93
N PRO A 104 5.14 2.15 -15.82
CA PRO A 104 6.36 2.57 -15.14
C PRO A 104 7.53 2.49 -16.12
N GLY A 105 8.21 3.62 -16.34
CA GLY A 105 9.45 3.63 -17.10
C GLY A 105 10.52 2.84 -16.38
N LYS A 106 11.51 2.34 -17.14
CA LYS A 106 12.63 1.58 -16.57
C LYS A 106 13.43 2.44 -15.57
N ALA A 107 13.57 1.94 -14.35
CA ALA A 107 14.46 2.53 -13.35
C ALA A 107 15.90 2.51 -13.85
N LYS A 108 16.69 3.49 -13.37
CA LYS A 108 18.14 3.53 -13.63
C LYS A 108 18.86 2.34 -13.00
N ALA A 109 18.38 1.92 -11.83
CA ALA A 109 18.90 0.77 -11.11
C ALA A 109 18.47 -0.52 -11.82
N ARG A 110 19.41 -1.46 -11.98
CA ARG A 110 19.16 -2.75 -12.62
C ARG A 110 19.23 -3.86 -11.59
N CYS A 111 18.17 -4.65 -11.51
CA CYS A 111 18.19 -5.89 -10.74
C CYS A 111 18.98 -6.97 -11.49
N ARG A 112 19.56 -7.92 -10.75
CA ARG A 112 20.18 -9.11 -11.33
C ARG A 112 19.14 -10.07 -11.89
N ASP A 113 18.03 -10.22 -11.18
CA ASP A 113 16.85 -10.95 -11.65
C ASP A 113 15.97 -10.00 -12.49
N PRO A 114 15.78 -10.26 -13.80
CA PRO A 114 14.90 -9.46 -14.64
C PRO A 114 13.45 -9.44 -14.15
N ASP A 115 12.98 -10.50 -13.48
CA ASP A 115 11.61 -10.57 -12.98
C ASP A 115 11.40 -9.53 -11.87
N ASP A 116 12.38 -9.31 -11.01
CA ASP A 116 12.29 -8.34 -9.92
C ASP A 116 12.40 -6.87 -10.36
N GLN A 117 12.77 -6.62 -11.62
CA GLN A 117 12.92 -5.26 -12.15
C GLN A 117 11.62 -4.45 -12.06
N LYS A 118 10.46 -5.11 -12.20
CA LYS A 118 9.14 -4.46 -12.14
C LYS A 118 8.89 -3.71 -10.83
N PHE A 119 9.44 -4.21 -9.70
CA PHE A 119 9.30 -3.55 -8.41
C PHE A 119 10.15 -2.28 -8.33
N LEU A 120 11.36 -2.30 -8.88
CA LEU A 120 12.25 -1.13 -8.97
C LEU A 120 11.66 -0.05 -9.86
N ASP A 121 11.11 -0.45 -11.02
CA ASP A 121 10.48 0.44 -12.00
C ASP A 121 9.25 1.12 -11.38
N CYS A 122 8.37 0.35 -10.74
CA CYS A 122 7.23 0.87 -10.00
C CYS A 122 7.65 1.83 -8.87
N ALA A 123 8.66 1.46 -8.07
CA ALA A 123 9.14 2.28 -6.95
C ALA A 123 9.71 3.62 -7.43
N SER A 124 10.48 3.59 -8.52
CA SER A 124 11.06 4.79 -9.12
C SER A 124 9.99 5.69 -9.73
N ALA A 125 9.12 5.15 -10.58
CA ALA A 125 8.08 5.90 -11.29
C ALA A 125 7.02 6.47 -10.33
N GLY A 126 6.56 5.66 -9.38
CA GLY A 126 5.56 6.03 -8.38
C GLY A 126 6.10 6.91 -7.25
N ARG A 127 7.38 7.25 -7.29
CA ARG A 127 8.10 7.98 -6.23
C ARG A 127 7.84 7.32 -4.87
N ALA A 128 8.09 6.03 -4.72
CA ALA A 128 7.93 5.35 -3.44
C ALA A 128 8.91 5.91 -2.40
N ASP A 129 8.50 5.92 -1.13
CA ASP A 129 9.38 6.17 0.01
C ASP A 129 10.14 4.89 0.39
N PHE A 130 9.51 3.73 0.18
CA PHE A 130 10.06 2.42 0.51
C PHE A 130 9.72 1.36 -0.54
N LEU A 131 10.62 0.39 -0.70
CA LEU A 131 10.35 -0.89 -1.33
C LEU A 131 10.59 -1.97 -0.28
N VAL A 132 9.56 -2.72 0.06
CA VAL A 132 9.59 -3.74 1.11
C VAL A 132 9.68 -5.11 0.45
N THR A 133 10.74 -5.83 0.80
CA THR A 133 11.01 -7.14 0.19
C THR A 133 11.75 -8.08 1.14
N GLY A 134 11.52 -9.38 0.94
CA GLY A 134 12.31 -10.46 1.53
C GLY A 134 13.52 -10.85 0.69
N ASP A 135 13.59 -10.41 -0.57
CA ASP A 135 14.61 -10.80 -1.52
C ASP A 135 15.99 -10.19 -1.20
N ARG A 136 17.02 -11.03 -1.15
CA ARG A 136 18.38 -10.60 -0.75
C ARG A 136 19.07 -9.76 -1.81
N ASP A 137 18.77 -10.01 -3.07
CA ASP A 137 19.39 -9.34 -4.20
C ASP A 137 18.83 -7.91 -4.30
N LEU A 138 17.52 -7.72 -4.18
CA LEU A 138 16.90 -6.40 -4.05
C LEU A 138 17.40 -5.66 -2.80
N LEU A 139 17.45 -6.33 -1.63
CA LEU A 139 17.97 -5.73 -0.40
C LEU A 139 19.41 -5.23 -0.54
N SER A 140 20.25 -5.95 -1.30
CA SER A 140 21.65 -5.57 -1.52
C SER A 140 21.82 -4.24 -2.25
N MET A 141 20.80 -3.78 -2.98
CA MET A 141 20.83 -2.50 -3.70
C MET A 141 20.65 -1.29 -2.76
N GLY A 142 20.00 -1.49 -1.59
CA GLY A 142 19.77 -0.48 -0.56
C GLY A 142 18.76 0.63 -0.91
N ARG A 143 18.79 1.17 -2.13
CA ARG A 143 17.86 2.22 -2.61
C ARG A 143 17.59 2.13 -4.10
N VAL A 144 16.41 2.61 -4.50
CA VAL A 144 16.05 2.91 -5.90
C VAL A 144 15.34 4.26 -5.98
N GLY A 145 15.93 5.20 -6.73
CA GLY A 145 15.47 6.59 -6.70
C GLY A 145 15.50 7.13 -5.26
N ARG A 146 14.35 7.57 -4.73
CA ARG A 146 14.22 8.00 -3.33
C ARG A 146 13.86 6.86 -2.38
N ALA A 147 13.40 5.72 -2.89
CA ALA A 147 12.88 4.62 -2.10
C ALA A 147 14.01 3.89 -1.37
N ARG A 148 13.84 3.67 -0.06
CA ARG A 148 14.70 2.77 0.73
C ARG A 148 14.22 1.33 0.55
N ILE A 149 15.14 0.42 0.27
CA ILE A 149 14.85 -1.01 0.15
C ILE A 149 15.07 -1.65 1.52
N VAL A 150 14.03 -2.21 2.11
CA VAL A 150 14.04 -2.68 3.51
C VAL A 150 13.27 -3.99 3.67
N ARG A 151 13.54 -4.71 4.75
CA ARG A 151 12.73 -5.87 5.15
C ARG A 151 11.42 -5.42 5.80
N THR A 152 10.39 -6.26 5.72
CA THR A 152 9.09 -6.03 6.37
C THR A 152 9.24 -5.72 7.86
N ALA A 153 10.10 -6.49 8.56
CA ALA A 153 10.37 -6.31 9.98
C ALA A 153 10.97 -4.93 10.34
N GLU A 154 11.70 -4.30 9.41
CA GLU A 154 12.20 -2.94 9.59
C GLU A 154 11.09 -1.93 9.31
N PHE A 155 10.39 -2.09 8.18
CA PHE A 155 9.35 -1.14 7.76
C PHE A 155 8.21 -1.05 8.77
N VAL A 156 7.74 -2.18 9.31
CA VAL A 156 6.62 -2.21 10.26
C VAL A 156 6.89 -1.36 11.50
N LYS A 157 8.15 -1.24 11.95
CA LYS A 157 8.52 -0.38 13.08
C LYS A 157 8.21 1.10 12.84
N LEU A 158 8.15 1.53 11.58
CA LEU A 158 7.85 2.92 11.17
C LEU A 158 6.35 3.21 11.13
N VAL A 159 5.52 2.16 11.01
CA VAL A 159 4.07 2.29 10.82
C VAL A 159 3.26 1.79 11.99
N LYS A 160 3.88 1.19 13.02
CA LYS A 160 3.20 0.82 14.26
C LYS A 160 2.45 2.03 14.82
N PRO A 161 1.18 1.88 15.24
CA PRO A 161 0.48 2.95 15.93
C PRO A 161 1.31 3.38 17.15
N GLY A 162 1.49 4.70 17.31
CA GLY A 162 2.10 5.26 18.50
C GLY A 162 1.34 4.75 19.73
N ARG A 163 2.06 4.18 20.70
CA ARG A 163 1.49 3.87 22.00
C ARG A 163 1.02 5.14 22.70
#